data_AF-A0AA92C3C4-F1
#
_entry.id   AF-A0AA92C3C4-F1
#
_cell.length_a   1.000
_cell.length_b   1.000
_cell.length_c   1.000
_cell.angle_alpha   90.00
_cell.angle_beta   90.00
_cell.angle_gamma   90.00
#
_symmetry.space_group_name_H-M   'P 1'
#
loop_
_entity.id
_entity.type
_entity.pdbx_description
1 polymer ?
#
loop_
_entity_poly.entity_id
_entity_poly.type
_entity_poly.pdbx_seq_one_letter_code
_entity_poly.pdbx_strand_id
1 'polypeptide(L)'
;MISETFAIIRKNFLFYVVTVSLIIAALILDDHFSHTSSQTTGFIWILLSRWTQVSMLYNRRFKDQGRQYCSLSKDLGFFGKNILIILSATVSAIATAVYFGSNQGNFTGLVLIYGILFSLIVSSVLYALIGTWLPAGLYGSATRFGDALRRGSRTFAKTFARIFIAMAIPAAISFIVTALMFARGDSGSIFVAGEINFPSLLIAICLSTLEAVSVTYVSVVLTREYMRAEGLPVMPTLEAAT
;
A
#
# COMPACT_ATOMS: atom_id res chain seq x y z
N MET A 1 -3.46 9.87 13.94
CA MET A 1 -3.08 9.00 12.81
C MET A 1 -4.19 8.03 12.48
N ILE A 2 -4.60 7.10 13.36
CA ILE A 2 -5.74 6.19 13.07
C ILE A 2 -7.04 6.99 12.84
N SER A 3 -7.36 7.94 13.73
CA SER A 3 -8.52 8.82 13.56
C SER A 3 -8.48 9.62 12.25
N GLU A 4 -7.31 10.13 11.87
CA GLU A 4 -7.09 10.84 10.61
C GLU A 4 -7.31 9.95 9.39
N THR A 5 -6.83 8.70 9.44
CA THR A 5 -7.08 7.71 8.39
C THR A 5 -8.57 7.50 8.18
N PHE A 6 -9.34 7.27 9.26
CA PHE A 6 -10.79 7.11 9.16
C PHE A 6 -11.51 8.39 8.72
N ALA A 7 -11.05 9.57 9.15
CA ALA A 7 -11.60 10.84 8.70
C ALA A 7 -11.40 11.04 7.19
N ILE A 8 -10.22 10.71 6.65
CA ILE A 8 -9.95 10.78 5.19
C ILE A 8 -10.84 9.78 4.44
N ILE A 9 -10.97 8.55 4.94
CA ILE A 9 -11.81 7.52 4.34
C ILE A 9 -13.26 7.97 4.31
N ARG A 10 -13.81 8.39 5.45
CA ARG A 10 -15.20 8.84 5.57
C ARG A 10 -15.50 10.00 4.63
N LYS A 11 -14.60 10.99 4.56
CA LYS A 11 -14.77 12.18 3.72
C LYS A 11 -14.73 11.87 2.22
N ASN A 12 -13.98 10.84 1.83
CA ASN A 12 -13.78 10.44 0.43
C ASN A 12 -14.37 9.06 0.14
N PHE A 13 -15.39 8.63 0.88
CA PHE A 13 -15.90 7.25 0.87
C PHE A 13 -16.21 6.74 -0.55
N LEU A 14 -16.80 7.59 -1.39
CA LEU A 14 -17.11 7.24 -2.79
C LEU A 14 -15.85 6.84 -3.59
N PHE A 15 -14.73 7.51 -3.39
CA PHE A 15 -13.47 7.15 -4.06
C PHE A 15 -12.93 5.81 -3.57
N TYR A 16 -13.12 5.47 -2.29
CA TYR A 16 -12.75 4.16 -1.77
C TYR A 16 -13.61 3.06 -2.37
N VAL A 17 -14.93 3.27 -2.46
CA VAL A 17 -15.83 2.33 -3.14
C VAL A 17 -15.40 2.11 -4.58
N VAL A 18 -15.16 3.18 -5.35
CA VAL A 18 -14.69 3.08 -6.75
C VAL A 18 -13.35 2.35 -6.84
N THR A 19 -12.38 2.70 -5.99
CA THR A 19 -11.06 2.05 -5.97
C THR A 19 -11.17 0.55 -5.70
N VAL A 20 -11.95 0.15 -4.68
CA VAL A 20 -12.17 -1.27 -4.38
C VAL A 20 -12.91 -1.95 -5.53
N SER A 21 -13.95 -1.34 -6.10
CA SER A 21 -14.65 -1.90 -7.27
C SER A 21 -13.73 -2.10 -8.47
N LEU A 22 -12.81 -1.17 -8.75
CA LEU A 22 -11.81 -1.31 -9.81
C LEU A 22 -10.82 -2.44 -9.54
N ILE A 23 -10.40 -2.61 -8.29
CA ILE A 23 -9.53 -3.72 -7.89
C ILE A 23 -10.25 -5.05 -8.08
N ILE A 24 -11.50 -5.15 -7.62
CA ILE A 24 -12.30 -6.37 -7.79
C ILE A 24 -12.56 -6.66 -9.27
N ALA A 25 -12.85 -5.64 -10.08
CA ALA A 25 -12.98 -5.81 -11.52
C ALA A 25 -11.67 -6.32 -12.15
N ALA A 26 -10.51 -5.79 -11.74
CA ALA A 26 -9.21 -6.30 -12.19
C ALA A 26 -8.99 -7.76 -11.76
N LEU A 27 -9.32 -8.12 -10.52
CA LEU A 27 -9.19 -9.50 -10.03
C LEU A 27 -10.11 -10.48 -10.78
N ILE A 28 -11.35 -10.07 -11.10
CA ILE A 28 -12.29 -10.86 -11.92
C ILE A 28 -11.72 -11.07 -13.33
N LEU A 29 -11.16 -10.02 -13.94
CA LEU A 29 -10.56 -10.11 -15.27
C LEU A 29 -9.33 -11.02 -15.26
N ASP A 30 -8.49 -10.94 -14.23
CA ASP A 30 -7.30 -11.79 -14.08
C ASP A 30 -7.67 -13.27 -13.99
N ASP A 31 -8.66 -13.57 -13.16
CA ASP A 31 -9.16 -14.93 -12.96
C ASP A 31 -9.83 -15.46 -14.24
N HIS A 32 -10.56 -14.60 -14.97
CA HIS A 32 -11.22 -14.99 -16.22
C HIS A 32 -10.25 -15.21 -17.39
N PHE A 33 -9.26 -14.33 -17.57
CA PHE A 33 -8.36 -14.38 -18.72
C PHE A 33 -7.10 -15.22 -18.46
N SER A 34 -6.90 -15.76 -17.25
CA SER A 34 -5.68 -16.49 -16.85
C SER A 34 -4.38 -15.72 -17.16
N HIS A 35 -4.47 -14.40 -17.35
CA HIS A 35 -3.36 -13.51 -17.63
C HIS A 35 -2.96 -12.81 -16.33
N THR A 36 -1.66 -12.86 -16.01
CA THR A 36 -1.06 -12.24 -14.82
C THR A 36 -1.16 -10.72 -14.88
N SER A 37 -2.23 -10.12 -14.34
CA SER A 37 -2.41 -8.66 -14.26
C SER A 37 -2.22 -8.09 -12.84
N SER A 38 -1.27 -8.68 -12.09
CA SER A 38 -0.82 -8.13 -10.79
C SER A 38 -0.28 -6.70 -10.86
N GLN A 39 0.03 -6.18 -12.06
CA GLN A 39 0.49 -4.81 -12.29
C GLN A 39 -0.65 -3.78 -12.22
N THR A 40 -1.88 -4.16 -12.59
CA THR A 40 -3.04 -3.27 -12.64
C THR A 40 -3.45 -2.84 -11.23
N THR A 41 -3.52 -3.80 -10.31
CA THR A 41 -3.86 -3.56 -8.90
C THR A 41 -2.79 -2.71 -8.20
N GLY A 42 -1.51 -2.97 -8.47
CA GLY A 42 -0.39 -2.16 -7.98
C GLY A 42 -0.51 -0.68 -8.37
N PHE A 43 -0.87 -0.39 -9.63
CA PHE A 43 -1.08 0.98 -10.08
C PHE A 43 -2.23 1.68 -9.34
N ILE A 44 -3.35 0.98 -9.12
CA ILE A 44 -4.51 1.50 -8.37
C ILE A 44 -4.11 1.81 -6.92
N TRP A 45 -3.29 0.97 -6.28
CA TRP A 45 -2.78 1.23 -4.93
C TRP A 45 -1.89 2.47 -4.85
N ILE A 46 -1.00 2.67 -5.83
CA ILE A 46 -0.14 3.86 -5.88
C ILE A 46 -0.99 5.12 -6.07
N LEU A 47 -2.04 5.07 -6.90
CA LEU A 47 -3.00 6.17 -7.08
C LEU A 47 -3.71 6.51 -5.76
N LEU A 48 -4.21 5.50 -5.04
CA LEU A 48 -4.84 5.70 -3.74
C LEU A 48 -3.87 6.34 -2.73
N SER A 49 -2.61 5.88 -2.71
CA SER A 49 -1.57 6.46 -1.87
C SER A 49 -1.34 7.93 -2.22
N ARG A 50 -1.20 8.27 -3.51
CA ARG A 50 -1.04 9.65 -3.98
C ARG A 50 -2.19 10.53 -3.50
N TRP A 51 -3.44 10.15 -3.76
CA TRP A 51 -4.60 10.95 -3.38
C TRP A 51 -4.68 11.19 -1.87
N THR A 52 -4.33 10.17 -1.09
CA THR A 52 -4.25 10.26 0.37
C THR A 52 -3.19 11.26 0.81
N GLN A 53 -1.97 11.17 0.26
CA GLN A 53 -0.87 12.08 0.63
C GLN A 53 -1.17 13.53 0.23
N VAL A 54 -1.71 13.76 -0.98
CA VAL A 54 -2.13 15.10 -1.44
C VAL A 54 -3.27 15.64 -0.57
N SER A 55 -4.27 14.81 -0.26
CA SER A 55 -5.38 15.18 0.63
C SER A 55 -4.88 15.62 1.99
N MET A 56 -3.83 14.99 2.50
CA MET A 56 -3.28 15.27 3.81
C MET A 56 -2.38 16.51 3.82
N LEU A 57 -1.55 16.69 2.78
CA LEU A 57 -0.69 17.86 2.63
C LEU A 57 -1.50 19.16 2.46
N TYR A 58 -2.58 19.11 1.67
CA TYR A 58 -3.35 20.30 1.29
C TYR A 58 -4.70 20.42 1.99
N ASN A 59 -5.07 19.46 2.83
CA ASN A 59 -6.33 19.42 3.57
C ASN A 59 -7.60 19.43 2.67
N ARG A 60 -7.58 18.75 1.52
CA ARG A 60 -8.65 18.80 0.49
C ARG A 60 -9.30 17.44 0.23
N ARG A 61 -10.49 17.44 -0.39
CA ARG A 61 -11.14 16.20 -0.86
C ARG A 61 -10.45 15.71 -2.14
N PHE A 62 -10.56 14.43 -2.45
CA PHE A 62 -9.97 13.84 -3.66
C PHE A 62 -10.53 14.49 -4.94
N LYS A 63 -11.83 14.82 -4.94
CA LYS A 63 -12.50 15.50 -6.06
C LYS A 63 -11.87 16.85 -6.42
N ASP A 64 -11.32 17.56 -5.44
CA ASP A 64 -10.79 18.92 -5.64
C ASP A 64 -9.35 18.92 -6.19
N GLN A 65 -8.72 17.75 -6.30
CA GLN A 65 -7.29 17.63 -6.67
C GLN A 65 -7.02 17.71 -8.18
N GLY A 66 -8.03 17.46 -9.03
CA GLY A 66 -7.84 17.13 -10.45
C GLY A 66 -7.32 18.24 -11.38
N ARG A 67 -7.29 19.51 -10.96
CA ARG A 67 -6.82 20.62 -11.82
C ARG A 67 -5.67 21.46 -11.26
N GLN A 68 -5.52 21.52 -9.94
CA GLN A 68 -4.66 22.53 -9.31
C GLN A 68 -3.31 21.96 -8.84
N TYR A 69 -3.21 20.64 -8.70
CA TYR A 69 -2.02 19.95 -8.17
C TYR A 69 -1.52 18.81 -9.06
N CYS A 70 -2.17 18.55 -10.20
CA CYS A 70 -1.70 17.63 -11.23
C CYS A 70 -0.59 18.30 -12.05
N SER A 71 0.64 18.24 -11.52
CA SER A 71 1.82 18.52 -12.32
C SER A 71 2.36 17.18 -12.80
N LEU A 72 2.35 16.97 -14.12
CA LEU A 72 2.81 15.73 -14.75
C LEU A 72 4.20 15.32 -14.23
N SER A 73 5.11 16.28 -14.06
CA SER A 73 6.46 16.03 -13.55
C SER A 73 6.49 15.60 -12.08
N LYS A 74 5.66 16.20 -11.22
CA LYS A 74 5.53 15.81 -9.81
C LYS A 74 4.88 14.44 -9.66
N ASP A 75 3.86 14.17 -10.47
CA ASP A 75 3.15 12.90 -10.48
C ASP A 75 4.08 11.77 -10.98
N LEU A 76 4.74 11.95 -12.13
CA LEU A 76 5.73 10.99 -12.63
C LEU A 76 6.87 10.76 -11.62
N GLY A 77 7.34 11.83 -10.96
CA GLY A 77 8.33 11.72 -9.89
C GLY A 77 7.83 10.91 -8.70
N PHE A 78 6.56 11.08 -8.30
CA PHE A 78 5.94 10.29 -7.24
C PHE A 78 5.83 8.81 -7.61
N PHE A 79 5.30 8.51 -8.80
CA PHE A 79 5.17 7.14 -9.31
C PHE A 79 6.53 6.45 -9.42
N GLY A 80 7.52 7.12 -10.01
CA GLY A 80 8.87 6.57 -10.16
C GLY A 80 9.51 6.22 -8.82
N LYS A 81 9.37 7.09 -7.81
CA LYS A 81 9.88 6.83 -6.45
C LYS A 81 9.15 5.67 -5.77
N ASN A 82 7.83 5.60 -5.93
CA ASN A 82 7.03 4.53 -5.34
C ASN A 82 7.38 3.18 -5.97
N ILE A 83 7.44 3.13 -7.30
CA ILE A 83 7.89 1.96 -8.07
C ILE A 83 9.30 1.53 -7.64
N LEU A 84 10.23 2.47 -7.43
CA LEU A 84 11.58 2.14 -6.96
C LEU A 84 11.57 1.49 -5.56
N ILE A 85 10.74 1.99 -4.63
CA ILE A 85 10.59 1.39 -3.30
C ILE A 85 10.01 -0.03 -3.40
N ILE A 86 8.99 -0.23 -4.23
CA ILE A 86 8.39 -1.55 -4.44
C ILE A 86 9.40 -2.51 -5.09
N LEU A 87 10.05 -2.11 -6.18
CA LEU A 87 11.03 -2.94 -6.89
C LEU A 87 12.20 -3.33 -5.99
N SER A 88 12.72 -2.40 -5.18
CA SER A 88 13.81 -2.72 -4.24
C SER A 88 13.37 -3.74 -3.19
N ALA A 89 12.13 -3.66 -2.68
CA ALA A 89 11.58 -4.69 -1.81
C ALA A 89 11.40 -6.03 -2.53
N THR A 90 10.88 -6.03 -3.76
CA THR A 90 10.65 -7.25 -4.55
C THR A 90 11.97 -7.95 -4.91
N VAL A 91 12.98 -7.21 -5.37
CA VAL A 91 14.31 -7.75 -5.67
C VAL A 91 14.94 -8.37 -4.42
N SER A 92 14.81 -7.70 -3.27
CA SER A 92 15.29 -8.24 -1.99
C SER A 92 14.57 -9.54 -1.62
N ALA A 93 13.25 -9.61 -1.82
CA ALA A 93 12.45 -10.81 -1.55
C ALA A 93 12.84 -11.98 -2.46
N ILE A 94 13.03 -11.73 -3.76
CA ILE A 94 13.47 -12.74 -4.73
C ILE A 94 14.87 -13.24 -4.37
N ALA A 95 15.81 -12.35 -4.06
CA ALA A 95 17.17 -12.73 -3.67
C ALA A 95 17.17 -13.66 -2.45
N THR A 96 16.33 -13.35 -1.44
CA THR A 96 16.14 -14.21 -0.27
C THR A 96 15.51 -15.55 -0.63
N ALA A 97 14.46 -15.55 -1.46
CA ALA A 97 13.83 -16.80 -1.91
C ALA A 97 14.80 -17.70 -2.70
N VAL A 98 15.64 -17.11 -3.55
CA VAL A 98 16.67 -17.85 -4.30
C VAL A 98 17.73 -18.41 -3.36
N TYR A 99 18.24 -17.61 -2.41
CA TYR A 99 19.27 -18.04 -1.46
C TYR A 99 18.81 -19.21 -0.58
N PHE A 100 17.57 -19.17 -0.08
CA PHE A 100 17.02 -20.25 0.73
C PHE A 100 16.52 -21.44 -0.11
N GLY A 101 15.96 -21.18 -1.28
CA GLY A 101 15.45 -22.21 -2.21
C GLY A 101 16.56 -23.04 -2.84
N SER A 102 17.71 -22.43 -3.18
CA SER A 102 18.87 -23.14 -3.74
C SER A 102 19.51 -24.12 -2.77
N ASN A 103 19.37 -23.86 -1.46
CA ASN A 103 20.01 -24.65 -0.41
C ASN A 103 19.16 -25.84 0.09
N GLN A 104 17.86 -25.89 -0.23
CA GLN A 104 16.96 -26.92 0.30
C GLN A 104 16.43 -27.94 -0.71
N GLY A 105 16.76 -27.85 -2.00
CA GLY A 105 16.41 -28.86 -3.02
C GLY A 105 14.91 -29.03 -3.32
N ASN A 106 14.03 -28.56 -2.43
CA ASN A 106 12.59 -28.48 -2.58
C ASN A 106 12.14 -27.05 -2.28
N PHE A 107 11.53 -26.41 -3.29
CA PHE A 107 10.84 -25.13 -3.15
C PHE A 107 9.57 -25.32 -2.30
N THR A 108 9.78 -25.52 -1.00
CA THR A 108 8.74 -25.88 -0.03
C THR A 108 7.95 -24.62 0.32
N GLY A 109 6.66 -24.74 0.68
CA GLY A 109 5.82 -23.62 1.12
C GLY A 109 6.42 -22.75 2.24
N LEU A 110 7.37 -23.30 3.02
CA LEU A 110 8.16 -22.54 3.99
C LEU A 110 9.03 -21.44 3.36
N VAL A 111 9.66 -21.69 2.20
CA VAL A 111 10.46 -20.69 1.47
C VAL A 111 9.58 -19.50 1.06
N LEU A 112 8.35 -19.77 0.65
CA LEU A 112 7.38 -18.75 0.27
C LEU A 112 6.95 -17.91 1.49
N ILE A 113 6.71 -18.54 2.63
CA ILE A 113 6.39 -17.85 3.89
C ILE A 113 7.56 -16.96 4.35
N TYR A 114 8.79 -17.48 4.37
CA TYR A 114 9.98 -16.69 4.72
C TYR A 114 10.20 -15.54 3.73
N GLY A 115 9.97 -15.76 2.43
CA GLY A 115 10.03 -14.73 1.41
C GLY A 115 9.03 -13.60 1.65
N ILE A 116 7.77 -13.92 1.95
CA ILE A 116 6.73 -12.94 2.28
C ILE A 116 7.12 -12.15 3.53
N LEU A 117 7.50 -12.82 4.62
CA LEU A 117 7.90 -12.16 5.87
C LEU A 117 9.10 -11.23 5.67
N PHE A 118 10.11 -11.70 4.93
CA PHE A 118 11.28 -10.90 4.61
C PHE A 118 10.91 -9.68 3.75
N SER A 119 10.08 -9.87 2.73
CA SER A 119 9.59 -8.77 1.89
C SER A 119 8.85 -7.70 2.69
N LEU A 120 8.07 -8.12 3.69
CA LEU A 120 7.30 -7.25 4.54
C LEU A 120 8.21 -6.44 5.47
N ILE A 121 9.23 -7.08 6.05
CA ILE A 121 10.25 -6.39 6.86
C ILE A 121 11.01 -5.38 6.01
N VAL A 122 11.54 -5.80 4.86
CA VAL A 122 12.32 -4.91 3.96
C VAL A 122 11.47 -3.73 3.49
N SER A 123 10.23 -3.99 3.04
CA SER A 123 9.31 -2.92 2.65
C SER A 123 9.08 -1.93 3.78
N SER A 124 8.85 -2.42 4.99
CA SER A 124 8.62 -1.58 6.17
C SER A 124 9.86 -0.74 6.51
N VAL A 125 11.07 -1.32 6.39
CA VAL A 125 12.34 -0.60 6.58
C VAL A 125 12.50 0.50 5.52
N LEU A 126 12.27 0.17 4.25
CA LEU A 126 12.39 1.13 3.15
C LEU A 126 11.39 2.28 3.32
N TYR A 127 10.13 2.00 3.60
CA TYR A 127 9.15 3.04 3.87
C TYR A 127 9.48 3.87 5.11
N ALA A 128 10.01 3.26 6.18
CA ALA A 128 10.40 4.01 7.38
C ALA A 128 11.60 4.93 7.14
N LEU A 129 12.59 4.49 6.35
CA LEU A 129 13.80 5.27 6.08
C LEU A 129 13.62 6.32 4.99
N ILE A 130 12.99 5.94 3.87
CA ILE A 130 12.93 6.78 2.67
C ILE A 130 11.50 7.08 2.21
N GLY A 131 10.46 6.57 2.89
CA GLY A 131 9.07 6.80 2.50
C GLY A 131 8.63 8.27 2.58
N THR A 132 9.30 9.10 3.42
CA THR A 132 9.06 10.57 3.43
C THR A 132 9.49 11.26 2.13
N TRP A 133 10.20 10.56 1.25
CA TRP A 133 10.55 11.05 -0.09
C TRP A 133 9.34 11.22 -1.00
N LEU A 134 8.27 10.45 -0.76
CA LEU A 134 7.00 10.49 -1.48
C LEU A 134 6.26 11.83 -1.24
N PRO A 135 5.87 12.19 0.01
CA PRO A 135 5.20 13.45 0.27
C PRO A 135 6.09 14.67 -0.02
N ALA A 136 7.41 14.55 0.16
CA ALA A 136 8.37 15.59 -0.22
C ALA A 136 8.31 15.93 -1.72
N GLY A 137 8.21 14.90 -2.58
CA GLY A 137 8.09 15.09 -4.03
C GLY A 137 6.81 15.81 -4.44
N LEU A 138 5.69 15.51 -3.77
CA LEU A 138 4.40 16.15 -4.02
C LEU A 138 4.41 17.61 -3.56
N TYR A 139 4.90 17.87 -2.35
CA TYR A 139 4.97 19.21 -1.78
C TYR A 139 5.98 20.10 -2.51
N GLY A 140 7.15 19.55 -2.87
CA GLY A 140 8.21 20.24 -3.59
C GLY A 140 9.35 20.80 -2.73
N SER A 141 9.37 20.50 -1.42
CA SER A 141 10.46 20.88 -0.50
C SER A 141 11.27 19.66 -0.05
N ALA A 142 12.59 19.83 0.06
CA ALA A 142 13.54 18.82 0.54
C ALA A 142 13.34 17.45 -0.15
N THR A 143 13.36 17.48 -1.48
CA THR A 143 13.02 16.37 -2.39
C THR A 143 14.19 15.40 -2.64
N ARG A 144 15.38 15.66 -2.07
CA ARG A 144 16.56 14.82 -2.28
C ARG A 144 16.46 13.53 -1.47
N PHE A 145 17.10 12.48 -1.96
CA PHE A 145 17.14 11.18 -1.28
C PHE A 145 17.76 11.28 0.12
N GLY A 146 18.89 11.99 0.25
CA GLY A 146 19.56 12.19 1.54
C GLY A 146 18.69 12.92 2.57
N ASP A 147 17.84 13.85 2.14
CA ASP A 147 16.89 14.52 3.03
C ASP A 147 15.86 13.53 3.57
N ALA A 148 15.33 12.65 2.71
CA ALA A 148 14.40 11.61 3.12
C ALA A 148 15.05 10.64 4.13
N LEU A 149 16.27 10.18 3.85
CA LEU A 149 17.00 9.28 4.75
C LEU A 149 17.27 9.93 6.12
N ARG A 150 17.66 11.22 6.14
CA ARG A 150 17.87 11.98 7.38
C ARG A 150 16.58 12.12 8.20
N ARG A 151 15.43 12.31 7.56
CA ARG A 151 14.12 12.35 8.24
C ARG A 151 13.72 10.99 8.79
N GLY A 152 13.88 9.95 7.97
CA GLY A 152 13.52 8.59 8.34
C GLY A 152 14.38 8.04 9.47
N SER A 153 15.70 8.26 9.45
CA SER A 153 16.61 7.75 10.49
C SER A 153 16.28 8.28 11.89
N ARG A 154 15.90 9.55 12.01
CA ARG A 154 15.54 10.18 13.29
C ARG A 154 14.27 9.61 13.92
N THR A 155 13.34 9.12 13.10
CA THR A 155 12.04 8.61 13.55
C THR A 155 11.88 7.10 13.30
N PHE A 156 12.98 6.43 12.93
CA PHE A 156 12.96 5.12 12.30
C PHE A 156 12.17 4.09 13.11
N ALA A 157 12.53 3.86 14.38
CA ALA A 157 11.91 2.81 15.18
C ALA A 157 10.38 2.97 15.29
N LYS A 158 9.91 4.19 15.53
CA LYS A 158 8.49 4.51 15.66
C LYS A 158 7.74 4.40 14.33
N THR A 159 8.35 4.89 13.25
CA THR A 159 7.77 4.85 11.90
C THR A 159 7.75 3.41 11.36
N PHE A 160 8.83 2.66 11.54
CA PHE A 160 8.95 1.24 11.22
C PHE A 160 7.87 0.43 11.94
N ALA A 161 7.76 0.53 13.26
CA ALA A 161 6.76 -0.25 14.01
C ALA A 161 5.33 0.02 13.50
N ARG A 162 4.99 1.28 13.21
CA ARG A 162 3.68 1.65 12.68
C ARG A 162 3.41 1.09 11.29
N ILE A 163 4.38 1.22 10.38
CA ILE A 163 4.25 0.75 9.00
C ILE A 163 4.23 -0.78 8.96
N PHE A 164 5.12 -1.42 9.74
CA PHE A 164 5.17 -2.86 9.89
C PHE A 164 3.83 -3.42 10.37
N ILE A 165 3.25 -2.88 11.45
CA ILE A 165 1.95 -3.32 11.95
C ILE A 165 0.85 -3.10 10.88
N ALA A 166 0.86 -1.95 10.22
CA ALA A 166 -0.12 -1.62 9.20
C ALA A 166 -0.08 -2.58 8.00
N MET A 167 1.10 -3.05 7.60
CA MET A 167 1.28 -4.01 6.51
C MET A 167 1.09 -5.46 6.99
N ALA A 168 1.52 -5.78 8.21
CA ALA A 168 1.47 -7.13 8.77
C ALA A 168 0.04 -7.60 9.05
N ILE A 169 -0.83 -6.72 9.56
CA ILE A 169 -2.23 -7.07 9.85
C ILE A 169 -2.98 -7.58 8.60
N PRO A 170 -3.08 -6.82 7.49
CA PRO A 170 -3.76 -7.30 6.29
C PRO A 170 -3.08 -8.53 5.69
N ALA A 171 -1.74 -8.58 5.68
CA ALA A 171 -1.02 -9.74 5.18
C ALA A 171 -1.31 -11.01 6.00
N ALA A 172 -1.32 -10.91 7.33
CA ALA A 172 -1.63 -12.02 8.22
C ALA A 172 -3.08 -12.49 8.05
N ILE A 173 -4.03 -11.56 7.98
CA ILE A 173 -5.45 -11.90 7.74
C ILE A 173 -5.62 -12.58 6.38
N SER A 174 -5.03 -12.02 5.32
CA SER A 174 -5.05 -12.61 3.98
C SER A 174 -4.45 -14.03 3.96
N PHE A 175 -3.31 -14.23 4.63
CA PHE A 175 -2.68 -15.54 4.77
C PHE A 175 -3.57 -16.54 5.52
N ILE A 176 -4.15 -16.14 6.66
CA ILE A 176 -5.05 -17.00 7.45
C ILE A 176 -6.28 -17.40 6.62
N VAL A 177 -6.91 -16.44 5.95
CA VAL A 177 -8.08 -16.71 5.11
C VAL A 177 -7.73 -17.66 3.98
N THR A 178 -6.61 -17.42 3.28
CA THR A 178 -6.13 -18.28 2.20
C THR A 178 -5.86 -19.70 2.70
N ALA A 179 -5.16 -19.85 3.83
CA ALA A 179 -4.89 -21.15 4.44
C ALA A 179 -6.17 -21.91 4.82
N LEU A 180 -7.18 -21.20 5.33
CA LEU A 180 -8.49 -21.78 5.66
C LEU A 180 -9.28 -22.22 4.41
N MET A 181 -9.15 -21.50 3.29
CA MET A 181 -9.75 -21.91 2.02
C MET A 181 -9.10 -23.18 1.48
N PHE A 182 -7.77 -23.22 1.44
CA PHE A 182 -7.02 -24.41 1.05
C PHE A 182 -7.32 -25.62 1.94
N ALA A 183 -7.42 -25.44 3.25
CA ALA A 183 -7.77 -26.52 4.18
C ALA A 183 -9.17 -27.10 3.94
N ARG A 184 -10.07 -26.35 3.29
CA ARG A 184 -11.40 -26.80 2.88
C ARG A 184 -11.44 -27.36 1.45
N GLY A 185 -10.31 -27.42 0.76
CA GLY A 185 -10.22 -27.84 -0.64
C GLY A 185 -10.76 -26.81 -1.63
N ASP A 186 -10.94 -25.56 -1.19
CA ASP A 186 -11.35 -24.44 -2.06
C ASP A 186 -10.11 -23.84 -2.73
N SER A 187 -10.20 -23.58 -4.04
CA SER A 187 -9.13 -22.94 -4.83
C SER A 187 -8.95 -21.46 -4.51
N GLY A 188 -9.95 -20.83 -3.88
CA GLY A 188 -9.95 -19.38 -3.66
C GLY A 188 -10.15 -18.56 -4.93
N SER A 189 -10.45 -19.21 -6.06
CA SER A 189 -10.75 -18.54 -7.32
C SER A 189 -12.13 -17.88 -7.26
N ILE A 190 -12.27 -16.76 -7.98
CA ILE A 190 -13.54 -16.05 -8.07
C ILE A 190 -14.49 -16.79 -9.01
N PHE A 191 -13.95 -17.49 -10.01
CA PHE A 191 -14.65 -18.42 -10.88
C PHE A 191 -14.30 -19.86 -10.53
N VAL A 192 -15.33 -20.69 -10.33
CA VAL A 192 -15.20 -22.14 -10.19
C VAL A 192 -16.16 -22.78 -11.19
N ALA A 193 -15.62 -23.60 -12.11
CA ALA A 193 -16.38 -24.23 -13.19
C ALA A 193 -17.22 -23.27 -14.07
N GLY A 194 -16.75 -22.03 -14.25
CA GLY A 194 -17.44 -21.01 -15.06
C GLY A 194 -18.53 -20.22 -14.31
N GLU A 195 -18.79 -20.56 -13.05
CA GLU A 195 -19.73 -19.84 -12.19
C GLU A 195 -18.99 -18.95 -11.18
N ILE A 196 -19.63 -17.85 -10.77
CA ILE A 196 -19.09 -16.94 -9.76
C ILE A 196 -19.20 -17.59 -8.38
N ASN A 197 -18.06 -17.80 -7.73
CA ASN A 197 -17.96 -18.18 -6.33
C ASN A 197 -18.17 -16.91 -5.46
N PHE A 198 -19.43 -16.66 -5.10
CA PHE A 198 -19.81 -15.52 -4.25
C PHE A 198 -19.02 -15.44 -2.93
N PRO A 199 -18.80 -16.54 -2.18
CA PRO A 199 -17.89 -16.53 -1.03
C PRO A 199 -16.50 -15.96 -1.31
N SER A 200 -15.81 -16.43 -2.36
CA SER A 200 -14.49 -15.92 -2.75
C SER A 200 -14.52 -14.45 -3.12
N LEU A 201 -15.56 -14.01 -3.84
CA LEU A 201 -15.76 -12.61 -4.20
C LEU A 201 -15.92 -11.71 -2.97
N LEU A 202 -16.73 -12.13 -1.99
CA LEU A 202 -16.93 -11.38 -0.75
C LEU A 202 -15.64 -11.30 0.07
N ILE A 203 -14.87 -12.40 0.13
CA ILE A 203 -13.55 -12.41 0.77
C ILE A 203 -12.61 -11.41 0.08
N ALA A 204 -12.55 -11.42 -1.25
CA ALA A 204 -11.73 -10.49 -2.02
C ALA A 204 -12.10 -9.02 -1.75
N ILE A 205 -13.41 -8.70 -1.65
CA ILE A 205 -13.90 -7.36 -1.30
C ILE A 205 -13.42 -6.96 0.11
N CYS A 206 -13.56 -7.85 1.09
CA CYS A 206 -13.14 -7.60 2.46
C CYS A 206 -11.62 -7.38 2.56
N LEU A 207 -10.82 -8.23 1.93
CA LEU A 207 -9.36 -8.12 1.92
C LEU A 207 -8.89 -6.85 1.20
N SER A 208 -9.48 -6.53 0.04
CA SER A 208 -9.17 -5.29 -0.70
C SER A 208 -9.54 -4.05 0.11
N THR A 209 -10.67 -4.07 0.84
CA THR A 209 -11.05 -2.96 1.71
C THR A 209 -10.05 -2.78 2.86
N LEU A 210 -9.62 -3.89 3.48
CA LEU A 210 -8.62 -3.87 4.55
C LEU A 210 -7.27 -3.36 4.05
N GLU A 211 -6.86 -3.76 2.85
CA GLU A 211 -5.64 -3.27 2.21
C GLU A 211 -5.74 -1.77 1.88
N ALA A 212 -6.89 -1.29 1.42
CA ALA A 212 -7.12 0.14 1.21
C ALA A 212 -6.97 0.96 2.50
N VAL A 213 -7.45 0.44 3.64
CA VAL A 213 -7.24 1.05 4.96
C VAL A 213 -5.75 1.09 5.31
N SER A 214 -5.02 -0.01 5.08
CA SER A 214 -3.59 -0.11 5.32
C SER A 214 -2.77 0.90 4.49
N VAL A 215 -2.99 0.94 3.17
CA VAL A 215 -2.33 1.88 2.25
C VAL A 215 -2.60 3.32 2.66
N THR A 216 -3.83 3.62 3.07
CA THR A 216 -4.20 4.95 3.58
C THR A 216 -3.45 5.28 4.86
N TYR A 217 -3.41 4.34 5.82
CA TYR A 217 -2.71 4.54 7.08
C TYR A 217 -1.21 4.78 6.88
N VAL A 218 -0.54 3.96 6.05
CA VAL A 218 0.89 4.15 5.71
C VAL A 218 1.10 5.53 5.09
N SER A 219 0.24 5.93 4.14
CA SER A 219 0.31 7.24 3.50
C SER A 219 0.15 8.39 4.49
N VAL A 220 -0.75 8.26 5.48
CA VAL A 220 -0.95 9.23 6.56
C VAL A 220 0.29 9.30 7.47
N VAL A 221 0.85 8.16 7.87
CA VAL A 221 2.06 8.10 8.71
C VAL A 221 3.21 8.81 8.00
N LEU A 222 3.51 8.46 6.75
CA LEU A 222 4.60 9.06 5.97
C LEU A 222 4.43 10.56 5.81
N THR A 223 3.21 11.02 5.51
CA THR A 223 2.92 12.45 5.34
C THR A 223 3.06 13.20 6.65
N ARG A 224 2.56 12.65 7.76
CA ARG A 224 2.69 13.28 9.08
C ARG A 224 4.14 13.38 9.55
N GLU A 225 4.95 12.34 9.34
CA GLU A 225 6.36 12.41 9.69
C GLU A 225 7.14 13.38 8.79
N TYR A 226 6.78 13.50 7.51
CA TYR A 226 7.29 14.55 6.63
C TYR A 226 6.93 15.96 7.15
N MET A 227 5.65 16.21 7.44
CA MET A 227 5.19 17.51 7.93
C MET A 227 5.87 17.91 9.24
N ARG A 228 6.05 16.96 10.17
CA ARG A 228 6.77 17.20 11.43
C ARG A 228 8.23 17.55 11.20
N ALA A 229 8.90 16.85 10.30
CA ALA A 229 10.31 17.08 10.02
C ALA A 229 10.59 18.42 9.33
N GLU A 230 9.65 18.89 8.50
CA GLU A 230 9.75 20.17 7.80
C GLU A 230 9.08 21.34 8.54
N GLY A 231 8.55 21.11 9.75
CA GLY A 231 7.86 22.16 10.53
C GLY A 231 6.58 22.68 9.87
N LEU A 232 5.96 21.92 8.98
CA LEU A 232 4.73 22.30 8.31
C LEU A 232 3.56 22.27 9.31
N PRO A 233 2.59 23.20 9.21
CA PRO A 233 1.44 23.21 10.09
C PRO A 233 0.70 21.89 9.98
N VAL A 234 0.66 21.14 11.08
CA VAL A 234 -0.13 19.93 11.23
C VAL A 234 -1.59 20.37 11.16
N MET A 235 -2.15 20.38 9.95
CA MET A 235 -3.55 20.77 9.73
C MET A 235 -4.41 19.94 10.70
N PRO A 236 -5.26 20.58 11.52
CA PRO A 236 -6.17 19.87 12.39
C PRO A 236 -7.01 18.92 11.54
N THR A 237 -7.37 17.77 12.12
CA THR A 237 -8.32 16.84 11.51
C THR A 237 -9.50 17.62 10.96
N LEU A 238 -9.88 17.36 9.71
CA LEU A 238 -10.96 18.06 8.99
C LEU A 238 -12.32 18.09 9.70
N GLU A 239 -12.49 17.31 10.76
CA GLU A 239 -13.66 17.35 11.65
C GLU A 239 -13.72 18.60 12.54
N ALA A 240 -12.60 19.30 12.76
CA ALA A 240 -12.58 20.54 13.55
C ALA A 240 -12.87 21.80 12.70
N ALA A 241 -13.13 21.64 11.40
CA ALA A 241 -13.33 22.73 10.44
C ALA A 241 -14.73 22.74 9.82
N THR A 242 -15.67 21.99 10.41
CA THR A 242 -17.11 21.98 10.09
C THR A 242 -17.89 22.20 11.36
#